data_AF-A0A967KLM2-F1
#
_entry.id   AF-A0A967KLM2-F1
#
_cell.length_a   1.000
_cell.length_b   1.000
_cell.length_c   1.000
_cell.angle_alpha   90.00
_cell.angle_beta   90.00
_cell.angle_gamma   90.00
#
_symmetry.space_group_name_H-M   'P 1'
#
loop_
_entity.id
_entity.type
_entity.pdbx_description
1 polymer ?
#
loop_
_entity_poly.entity_id
_entity_poly.type
_entity_poly.pdbx_seq_one_letter_code
_entity_poly.pdbx_strand_id
1 'polypeptide(L)'
;MAREQIGALDNLLAERPSLPDGALPHLPPPNGRQDLQVQMAYLAFQNGEGVRYLTQFNQEPRQINNQEIYYTFQGITADHTYFVAIFFPVMSAVLPDKMEVEDWEAFSANYVAYLSETAAVLDQISPDEFMPNLTLLDAIVASL
;
A
#
# COMPACT_ATOMS: atom_id res chain seq x y z
N MET A 1 -14.58 -7.99 8.97
CA MET A 1 -14.69 -6.90 7.97
C MET A 1 -14.27 -5.57 8.62
N ALA A 2 -15.11 -4.54 8.84
CA ALA A 2 -14.61 -3.23 9.32
C ALA A 2 -13.97 -3.24 10.73
N ARG A 3 -14.66 -3.78 11.74
CA ARG A 3 -14.15 -3.88 13.12
C ARG A 3 -12.83 -4.63 13.24
N GLU A 4 -12.67 -5.66 12.41
CA GLU A 4 -11.47 -6.49 12.36
C GLU A 4 -10.28 -5.72 11.77
N GLN A 5 -10.51 -4.96 10.69
CA GLN A 5 -9.48 -4.10 10.11
C GLN A 5 -9.05 -3.00 11.08
N ILE A 6 -9.97 -2.42 11.85
CA ILE A 6 -9.65 -1.45 12.90
C ILE A 6 -8.78 -2.10 13.99
N GLY A 7 -9.18 -3.27 14.50
CA GLY A 7 -8.37 -3.97 15.51
C GLY A 7 -7.00 -4.42 14.99
N ALA A 8 -6.90 -4.78 13.70
CA ALA A 8 -5.63 -5.08 13.07
C ALA A 8 -4.74 -3.83 12.95
N LEU A 9 -5.33 -2.66 12.65
CA LEU A 9 -4.60 -1.39 12.65
C LEU A 9 -4.13 -1.01 14.06
N ASP A 10 -4.98 -1.13 15.08
CA ASP A 10 -4.61 -0.86 16.48
C ASP A 10 -3.40 -1.72 16.89
N ASN A 11 -3.40 -3.02 16.57
CA ASN A 11 -2.27 -3.91 16.85
C ASN A 11 -1.01 -3.49 16.08
N LEU A 12 -1.15 -3.17 14.80
CA LEU A 12 -0.02 -2.74 13.96
C LEU A 12 0.63 -1.45 14.47
N LEU A 13 -0.17 -0.50 14.96
CA LEU A 13 0.30 0.78 15.53
C LEU A 13 0.91 0.61 16.92
N ALA A 14 0.44 -0.36 17.70
CA ALA A 14 1.01 -0.69 19.00
C ALA A 14 2.38 -1.39 18.88
N GLU A 15 2.51 -2.34 17.94
CA GLU A 15 3.72 -3.17 17.80
C GLU A 15 4.80 -2.52 16.93
N ARG A 16 4.40 -1.70 15.96
CA ARG A 16 5.28 -1.02 14.98
C ARG A 16 6.34 -1.91 14.31
N PRO A 17 5.99 -3.09 13.74
CA PRO A 17 6.92 -3.88 12.94
C PRO A 17 7.37 -3.12 11.67
N SER A 18 8.50 -3.50 11.07
CA SER A 18 8.97 -2.86 9.82
C SER A 18 8.07 -3.16 8.61
N LEU A 19 7.65 -4.42 8.46
CA LEU A 19 6.63 -4.91 7.54
C LEU A 19 6.16 -6.27 8.09
N PRO A 20 4.91 -6.42 8.53
CA PRO A 20 4.40 -7.70 9.01
C PRO A 20 4.16 -8.68 7.85
N ASP A 21 4.13 -9.97 8.17
CA ASP A 21 3.71 -10.99 7.21
C ASP A 21 2.21 -10.85 6.86
N GLY A 22 1.88 -10.93 5.58
CA GLY A 22 0.51 -10.92 5.09
C GLY A 22 -0.05 -9.53 4.78
N ALA A 23 -1.38 -9.42 4.75
CA ALA A 23 -2.06 -8.20 4.33
C ALA A 23 -2.07 -7.14 5.44
N LEU A 24 -1.76 -5.90 5.07
CA LEU A 24 -1.90 -4.73 5.91
C LEU A 24 -3.38 -4.34 6.08
N PRO A 25 -3.75 -3.75 7.22
CA PRO A 25 -5.10 -3.25 7.45
C PRO A 25 -5.51 -2.26 6.36
N HIS A 26 -6.72 -2.43 5.82
CA HIS A 26 -7.22 -1.60 4.74
C HIS A 26 -8.73 -1.38 4.84
N LEU A 27 -9.13 -0.10 4.90
CA LEU A 27 -10.51 0.34 4.79
C LEU A 27 -10.65 1.45 3.74
N PRO A 28 -11.75 1.44 2.95
CA PRO A 28 -12.80 0.42 2.93
C PRO A 28 -12.27 -0.96 2.46
N PRO A 29 -12.98 -2.07 2.79
CA PRO A 29 -12.53 -3.39 2.39
C PRO A 29 -12.40 -3.48 0.86
N PRO A 30 -11.24 -3.92 0.35
CA PRO A 30 -10.98 -4.00 -1.07
C PRO A 30 -11.73 -5.17 -1.70
N ASN A 31 -11.98 -5.09 -3.01
CA ASN A 31 -12.51 -6.21 -3.79
C ASN A 31 -11.37 -7.00 -4.45
N GLY A 32 -10.57 -7.68 -3.64
CA GLY A 32 -9.42 -8.45 -4.10
C GLY A 32 -8.46 -8.80 -2.98
N ARG A 33 -7.42 -9.57 -3.31
CA ARG A 33 -6.29 -9.84 -2.43
C ARG A 33 -5.31 -8.66 -2.50
N GLN A 34 -4.71 -8.32 -1.37
CA GLN A 34 -3.59 -7.40 -1.32
C GLN A 34 -2.35 -8.12 -1.84
N ASP A 35 -1.95 -7.82 -3.07
CA ASP A 35 -0.86 -8.54 -3.73
C ASP A 35 0.50 -7.92 -3.49
N LEU A 36 0.53 -6.65 -3.09
CA LEU A 36 1.74 -5.87 -2.92
C LEU A 36 1.63 -5.00 -1.68
N GLN A 37 2.65 -5.01 -0.84
CA GLN A 37 2.85 -4.08 0.26
C GLN A 37 4.30 -3.60 0.19
N VAL A 38 4.52 -2.35 -0.20
CA VAL A 38 5.86 -1.75 -0.30
C VAL A 38 5.84 -0.34 0.26
N GLN A 39 7.03 0.20 0.52
CA GLN A 39 7.23 1.56 0.99
C GLN A 39 6.38 1.82 2.24
N MET A 40 6.38 0.88 3.19
CA MET A 40 5.61 1.03 4.42
C MET A 40 6.26 2.08 5.33
N ALA A 41 5.47 3.00 5.88
CA ALA A 41 5.94 3.93 6.89
C ALA A 41 4.83 4.27 7.88
N TYR A 42 5.20 4.47 9.15
CA TYR A 42 4.30 5.02 10.16
C TYR A 42 4.31 6.54 10.08
N LEU A 43 3.12 7.13 10.00
CA LEU A 43 2.95 8.59 9.98
C LEU A 43 2.05 9.02 11.13
N ALA A 44 2.31 10.22 11.64
CA ALA A 44 1.45 10.90 12.58
C ALA A 44 0.92 12.20 11.94
N PHE A 45 -0.26 12.61 12.36
CA PHE A 45 -0.88 13.90 12.06
C PHE A 45 -1.31 14.58 13.37
N GLN A 46 -1.91 15.77 13.33
CA GLN A 46 -2.08 16.58 14.54
C GLN A 46 -2.80 15.82 15.67
N ASN A 47 -3.79 15.01 15.33
CA ASN A 47 -4.67 14.34 16.28
C ASN A 47 -4.77 12.82 16.04
N GLY A 48 -3.72 12.17 15.54
CA GLY A 48 -3.74 10.73 15.34
C GLY A 48 -2.51 10.19 14.63
N GLU A 49 -2.56 8.89 14.33
CA GLU A 49 -1.47 8.19 13.65
C GLU A 49 -2.01 7.07 12.77
N GLY A 50 -1.13 6.52 11.94
CA GLY A 50 -1.47 5.46 11.02
C GLY A 50 -0.26 4.90 10.29
N VAL A 51 -0.54 4.06 9.31
CA VAL A 51 0.45 3.47 8.41
C VAL A 51 0.16 3.91 6.99
N ARG A 52 1.19 4.31 6.25
CA ARG A 52 1.14 4.46 4.80
C ARG A 52 1.91 3.36 4.09
N TYR A 53 1.46 2.99 2.92
CA TYR A 53 2.11 2.01 2.05
C TYR A 53 1.60 2.16 0.62
N LEU A 54 2.32 1.58 -0.34
CA LEU A 54 1.82 1.41 -1.70
C LEU A 54 1.31 -0.01 -1.89
N THR A 55 0.23 -0.14 -2.65
CA THR A 55 -0.43 -1.43 -2.85
C THR A 55 -1.16 -1.48 -4.20
N GLN A 56 -1.44 -2.70 -4.64
CA GLN A 56 -2.41 -3.00 -5.69
C GLN A 56 -3.25 -4.19 -5.23
N PHE A 57 -4.55 -4.14 -5.48
CA PHE A 57 -5.47 -5.23 -5.14
C PHE A 57 -5.96 -5.92 -6.40
N ASN A 58 -5.87 -7.24 -6.44
CA ASN A 58 -6.28 -8.03 -7.60
C ASN A 58 -7.11 -9.25 -7.18
N GLN A 59 -8.04 -9.66 -8.05
CA GLN A 59 -8.83 -10.88 -7.85
C GLN A 59 -8.13 -12.12 -8.40
N GLU A 60 -7.25 -11.92 -9.38
CA GLU A 60 -6.45 -12.93 -10.08
C GLU A 60 -5.01 -12.44 -10.19
N PRO A 61 -4.03 -13.30 -10.54
CA PRO A 61 -2.69 -12.83 -10.87
C PRO A 61 -2.75 -11.63 -11.81
N ARG A 62 -2.07 -10.52 -11.49
CA ARG A 62 -2.11 -9.30 -12.29
C ARG A 62 -0.78 -8.58 -12.22
N GLN A 63 -0.28 -8.10 -13.35
CA GLN A 63 0.95 -7.31 -13.37
C GLN A 63 0.78 -6.03 -12.54
N ILE A 64 1.75 -5.72 -11.69
CA ILE A 64 1.82 -4.43 -11.01
C ILE A 64 2.15 -3.36 -12.04
N ASN A 65 1.34 -2.30 -12.08
CA ASN A 65 1.43 -1.27 -13.13
C ASN A 65 0.97 0.11 -12.62
N ASN A 66 1.31 1.16 -13.37
CA ASN A 66 1.03 2.56 -13.01
C ASN A 66 -0.46 2.95 -13.05
N GLN A 67 -1.37 2.09 -13.53
CA GLN A 67 -2.82 2.38 -13.54
C GLN A 67 -3.51 1.93 -12.26
N GLU A 68 -2.96 0.94 -11.59
CA GLU A 68 -3.64 0.22 -10.51
C GLU A 68 -2.90 0.28 -9.17
N ILE A 69 -1.60 0.60 -9.17
CA ILE A 69 -0.86 0.87 -7.94
C ILE A 69 -1.26 2.23 -7.35
N TYR A 70 -1.38 2.29 -6.04
CA TYR A 70 -1.73 3.53 -5.35
C TYR A 70 -1.05 3.63 -3.99
N TYR A 71 -0.86 4.87 -3.55
CA TYR A 71 -0.55 5.23 -2.18
C TYR A 71 -1.81 5.17 -1.35
N THR A 72 -1.72 4.53 -0.19
CA THR A 72 -2.76 4.66 0.83
C THR A 72 -2.17 4.94 2.20
N PHE A 73 -2.89 5.74 2.97
CA PHE A 73 -2.70 5.88 4.41
C PHE A 73 -3.96 5.40 5.13
N GLN A 74 -3.74 4.60 6.18
CA GLN A 74 -4.76 3.98 7.01
C GLN A 74 -4.45 4.37 8.46
N GLY A 75 -5.30 5.20 9.06
CA GLY A 75 -5.05 5.81 10.36
C GLY A 75 -6.28 5.91 11.24
N ILE A 76 -6.03 6.27 12.50
CA ILE A 76 -7.06 6.47 13.51
C ILE A 76 -6.77 7.74 14.30
N THR A 77 -7.81 8.47 14.67
CA THR A 77 -7.67 9.63 15.57
C THR A 77 -7.30 9.17 16.98
N ALA A 78 -6.59 10.01 17.72
CA ALA A 78 -6.09 9.70 19.07
C ALA A 78 -7.21 9.45 20.10
N ASP A 79 -8.43 9.92 19.81
CA ASP A 79 -9.64 9.63 20.59
C ASP A 79 -10.33 8.32 20.16
N HIS A 80 -9.74 7.57 19.22
CA HIS A 80 -10.24 6.33 18.61
C HIS A 80 -11.67 6.44 18.04
N THR A 81 -12.13 7.65 17.73
CA THR A 81 -13.51 7.89 17.27
C THR A 81 -13.62 7.86 15.75
N TYR A 82 -12.55 8.23 15.02
CA TYR A 82 -12.56 8.31 13.57
C TYR A 82 -11.44 7.49 12.95
N PHE A 83 -11.81 6.77 11.88
CA PHE A 83 -10.86 6.16 10.97
C PHE A 83 -10.57 7.13 9.81
N VAL A 84 -9.31 7.26 9.44
CA VAL A 84 -8.84 8.12 8.35
C VAL A 84 -8.25 7.25 7.26
N ALA A 85 -8.83 7.32 6.06
CA ALA A 85 -8.33 6.62 4.87
C ALA A 85 -8.01 7.64 3.78
N ILE A 86 -6.81 7.57 3.23
CA ILE A 86 -6.36 8.43 2.12
C ILE A 86 -5.89 7.55 0.97
N PHE A 87 -6.17 7.99 -0.25
CA PHE A 87 -5.84 7.28 -1.48
C PHE A 87 -5.33 8.28 -2.52
N PHE A 88 -4.17 8.01 -3.09
CA PHE A 88 -3.64 8.73 -4.24
C PHE A 88 -3.11 7.74 -5.27
N PRO A 89 -3.44 7.90 -6.56
CA PRO A 89 -2.72 7.16 -7.59
C PRO A 89 -1.24 7.55 -7.53
N VAL A 90 -0.36 6.59 -7.69
CA VAL A 90 1.08 6.83 -7.81
C VAL A 90 1.65 6.04 -8.97
N MET A 91 2.76 6.50 -9.49
CA MET A 91 3.47 5.91 -10.60
C MET A 91 4.95 5.78 -10.26
N SER A 92 5.60 4.83 -10.89
CA SER A 92 7.05 4.68 -10.85
C SER A 92 7.58 4.41 -12.26
N ALA A 93 8.76 4.95 -12.57
CA ALA A 93 9.40 4.74 -13.87
C ALA A 93 9.81 3.27 -14.11
N VAL A 94 9.90 2.44 -13.06
CA VAL A 94 10.23 1.01 -13.20
C VAL A 94 9.02 0.15 -13.54
N LEU A 95 7.81 0.69 -13.39
CA LEU A 95 6.57 -0.03 -13.67
C LEU A 95 6.05 0.33 -15.07
N PRO A 96 5.39 -0.61 -15.75
CA PRO A 96 4.76 -0.32 -17.02
C PRO A 96 3.54 0.58 -16.83
N ASP A 97 3.23 1.37 -17.86
CA ASP A 97 2.07 2.28 -17.86
C ASP A 97 0.73 1.57 -17.99
N LYS A 98 0.74 0.29 -18.35
CA LYS A 98 -0.44 -0.57 -18.50
C LYS A 98 0.00 -2.03 -18.39
N MET A 99 -0.98 -2.93 -18.40
CA MET A 99 -0.70 -4.35 -18.48
C MET A 99 -0.11 -4.74 -19.83
N GLU A 100 0.98 -5.50 -19.81
CA GLU A 100 1.75 -5.92 -20.99
C GLU A 100 2.06 -7.42 -20.99
N VAL A 101 1.25 -8.23 -20.29
CA VAL A 101 1.51 -9.67 -20.18
C VAL A 101 0.97 -10.44 -21.37
N GLU A 102 1.87 -11.09 -22.12
CA GLU A 102 1.53 -11.88 -23.31
C GLU A 102 1.27 -13.36 -23.00
N ASP A 103 2.14 -14.00 -22.21
CA ASP A 103 2.01 -15.41 -21.80
C ASP A 103 1.40 -15.51 -20.39
N TRP A 104 0.09 -15.74 -20.36
CA TRP A 104 -0.67 -15.70 -19.11
C TRP A 104 -0.51 -16.94 -18.23
N GLU A 105 -0.24 -18.08 -18.86
CA GLU A 105 0.01 -19.33 -18.15
C GLU A 105 1.36 -19.27 -17.44
N ALA A 106 2.42 -18.86 -18.15
CA ALA A 106 3.75 -18.73 -17.57
C ALA A 106 3.80 -17.67 -16.48
N PHE A 107 3.13 -16.52 -16.67
CA PHE A 107 3.06 -15.48 -15.64
C PHE A 107 2.35 -15.98 -14.38
N SER A 108 1.17 -16.59 -14.54
CA SER A 108 0.39 -17.08 -13.40
C SER A 108 1.15 -18.15 -12.61
N ALA A 109 1.90 -19.02 -13.29
CA ALA A 109 2.74 -20.04 -12.66
C ALA A 109 3.89 -19.44 -11.82
N ASN A 110 4.39 -18.26 -12.18
CA ASN A 110 5.52 -17.59 -11.51
C ASN A 110 5.10 -16.37 -10.67
N TYR A 111 3.80 -16.17 -10.46
CA TYR A 111 3.27 -14.90 -9.96
C TYR A 111 3.81 -14.49 -8.58
N VAL A 112 3.97 -15.45 -7.67
CA VAL A 112 4.48 -15.18 -6.31
C VAL A 112 5.94 -14.69 -6.36
N ALA A 113 6.77 -15.30 -7.21
CA ALA A 113 8.16 -14.85 -7.40
C ALA A 113 8.19 -13.44 -8.02
N TYR A 114 7.36 -13.21 -9.04
CA TYR A 114 7.20 -11.89 -9.66
C TYR A 114 6.82 -10.80 -8.65
N LEU A 115 5.85 -11.06 -7.76
CA LEU A 115 5.45 -10.10 -6.72
C LEU A 115 6.60 -9.81 -5.76
N SER A 116 7.33 -10.84 -5.30
CA SER A 116 8.48 -10.67 -4.40
C SER A 116 9.60 -9.85 -5.04
N GLU A 117 9.92 -10.10 -6.31
CA GLU A 117 10.96 -9.36 -7.04
C GLU A 117 10.53 -7.91 -7.28
N THR A 118 9.29 -7.72 -7.70
CA THR A 118 8.72 -6.37 -7.91
C THR A 118 8.69 -5.57 -6.62
N ALA A 119 8.29 -6.21 -5.50
CA ALA A 119 8.28 -5.58 -4.19
C ALA A 119 9.68 -5.12 -3.77
N ALA A 120 10.68 -6.01 -3.91
CA ALA A 120 12.06 -5.71 -3.58
C ALA A 120 12.61 -4.54 -4.42
N VAL A 121 12.27 -4.45 -5.71
CA VAL A 121 12.67 -3.31 -6.55
C VAL A 121 12.01 -2.02 -6.07
N LEU A 122 10.69 -2.03 -5.84
CA LEU A 122 9.94 -0.84 -5.43
C LEU A 122 10.38 -0.32 -4.06
N ASP A 123 10.76 -1.19 -3.12
CA ASP A 123 11.25 -0.80 -1.79
C ASP A 123 12.62 -0.11 -1.82
N GLN A 124 13.40 -0.26 -2.90
CA GLN A 124 14.69 0.42 -3.06
C GLN A 124 14.57 1.80 -3.73
N ILE A 125 13.39 2.13 -4.28
CA ILE A 125 13.16 3.41 -4.93
C ILE A 125 13.07 4.51 -3.88
N SER A 126 13.76 5.63 -4.12
CA SER A 126 13.68 6.78 -3.25
C SER A 126 12.25 7.34 -3.25
N PRO A 127 11.66 7.70 -2.10
CA PRO A 127 10.29 8.22 -2.02
C PRO A 127 9.99 9.41 -2.93
N ASP A 128 11.00 10.22 -3.28
CA ASP A 128 10.88 11.38 -4.17
C ASP A 128 10.93 11.06 -5.67
N GLU A 129 11.29 9.83 -6.04
CA GLU A 129 11.29 9.34 -7.43
C GLU A 129 9.92 8.80 -7.89
N PHE A 130 9.00 8.56 -6.96
CA PHE A 130 7.61 8.27 -7.30
C PHE A 130 6.88 9.53 -7.78
N MET A 131 5.85 9.33 -8.60
CA MET A 131 5.02 10.41 -9.14
C MET A 131 3.55 10.18 -8.77
N PRO A 132 2.92 11.04 -7.95
CA PRO A 132 3.52 12.15 -7.20
C PRO A 132 4.51 11.68 -6.12
N ASN A 133 5.41 12.59 -5.72
CA ASN A 133 6.44 12.36 -4.71
C ASN A 133 5.82 11.94 -3.37
N LEU A 134 6.26 10.81 -2.80
CA LEU A 134 5.67 10.26 -1.58
C LEU A 134 5.91 11.15 -0.36
N THR A 135 7.06 11.84 -0.26
CA THR A 135 7.32 12.79 0.84
C THR A 135 6.32 13.96 0.83
N LEU A 136 5.87 14.39 -0.36
CA LEU A 136 4.81 15.41 -0.45
C LEU A 136 3.45 14.84 -0.04
N LEU A 137 3.14 13.59 -0.40
CA LEU A 137 1.92 12.92 0.07
C LEU A 137 1.93 12.71 1.58
N ASP A 138 3.06 12.28 2.14
CA ASP A 138 3.27 12.11 3.58
C ASP A 138 3.05 13.46 4.31
N ALA A 139 3.49 14.58 3.72
CA ALA A 139 3.25 15.91 4.27
C ALA A 139 1.77 16.33 4.25
N ILE A 140 0.99 15.90 3.25
CA ILE A 140 -0.47 16.08 3.25
C ILE A 140 -1.08 15.33 4.42
N VAL A 141 -0.70 14.06 4.63
CA VAL A 141 -1.17 13.27 5.78
C VAL A 141 -0.82 13.96 7.09
N ALA A 142 0.43 14.39 7.25
CA ALA A 142 0.89 15.06 8.47
C ALA A 142 0.18 16.40 8.77
N SER A 143 -0.46 17.01 7.76
CA SER A 143 -1.17 18.29 7.89
C SER A 143 -2.63 18.20 8.35
N LEU A 144 -3.15 16.97 8.52
CA LEU A 144 -4.52 16.71 9.01
C LEU A 144 -4.69 17.05 10.50
#